data_AF-A0A4D9EUD4-F1
#
_entry.id   AF-A0A4D9EUD4-F1
#
_cell.length_a   1.000
_cell.length_b   1.000
_cell.length_c   1.000
_cell.angle_alpha   90.00
_cell.angle_beta   90.00
_cell.angle_gamma   90.00
#
_symmetry.space_group_name_H-M   'P 1'
#
loop_
_entity.id
_entity.type
_entity.pdbx_description
1 polymer ?
#
loop_
_entity_poly.entity_id
_entity_poly.type
_entity_poly.pdbx_seq_one_letter_code
_entity_poly.pdbx_strand_id
1 'polypeptide(L)'
;MRPTLTNLLPAYKHILQKLTLEFNNSHESLDEELLQLVLSCKKLFFLKIWAFLRVAFVERLLQNQAEGKCTLRTMKVRIYTNRYETIEEDRMLRDIFRRYRDLIDSELNYFVIAYPMM
;
A
#
# COMPACT_ATOMS: atom_id res chain seq x y z
N MET A 1 2.71 -21.72 4.67
CA MET A 1 3.51 -20.70 5.39
C MET A 1 2.63 -20.04 6.44
N ARG A 2 3.17 -19.70 7.61
CA ARG A 2 2.45 -18.82 8.57
C ARG A 2 2.57 -17.38 8.05
N PRO A 3 1.48 -16.65 7.84
CA PRO A 3 1.57 -15.27 7.37
C PRO A 3 2.29 -14.43 8.43
N THR A 4 3.45 -13.90 8.06
CA THR A 4 4.38 -13.27 9.01
C THR A 4 3.81 -11.94 9.52
N LEU A 5 2.99 -11.26 8.72
CA LEU A 5 2.32 -10.01 9.07
C LEU A 5 1.19 -10.21 10.08
N THR A 6 0.44 -11.32 10.00
CA THR A 6 -0.68 -11.62 10.90
C THR A 6 -0.22 -11.82 12.35
N ASN A 7 1.03 -12.27 12.56
CA ASN A 7 1.62 -12.39 13.90
C ASN A 7 2.12 -11.06 14.46
N LEU A 8 2.47 -10.08 13.60
CA LEU A 8 2.89 -8.74 14.05
C LEU A 8 1.71 -7.91 14.58
N LEU A 9 0.52 -8.13 14.01
CA LEU A 9 -0.68 -7.35 14.29
C LEU A 9 -1.08 -7.30 15.78
N PRO A 10 -1.23 -8.44 16.50
CA PRO A 10 -1.66 -8.40 17.90
C PRO A 10 -0.68 -7.65 18.81
N ALA A 11 0.62 -7.76 18.56
CA ALA A 11 1.66 -7.20 19.42
C ALA A 11 1.88 -5.71 19.21
N TYR A 12 1.77 -5.21 17.96
CA TYR A 12 2.24 -3.88 17.60
C TYR A 12 1.13 -2.91 17.14
N LYS A 13 -0.13 -3.35 16.96
CA LYS A 13 -1.22 -2.50 16.42
C LYS A 13 -1.43 -1.16 17.13
N HIS A 14 -1.14 -1.08 18.43
CA HIS A 14 -1.34 0.12 19.24
C HIS A 14 -0.14 1.09 19.28
N ILE A 15 1.03 0.65 18.78
CA ILE A 15 2.28 1.39 18.86
C ILE A 15 2.95 1.60 17.51
N LEU A 16 2.61 0.79 16.49
CA LEU A 16 3.21 0.87 15.17
C LEU A 16 2.85 2.21 14.51
N GLN A 17 3.89 3.00 14.22
CA GLN A 17 3.76 4.35 13.67
C GLN A 17 4.33 4.48 12.26
N LYS A 18 5.43 3.77 12.00
CA LYS A 18 6.11 3.75 10.71
C LYS A 18 6.39 2.32 10.30
N LEU A 19 6.07 1.98 9.06
CA LEU A 19 6.29 0.65 8.51
C LEU A 19 6.97 0.76 7.15
N THR A 20 8.09 0.05 6.99
CA THR A 20 8.78 -0.13 5.72
C THR A 20 8.91 -1.62 5.47
N LEU A 21 8.43 -2.08 4.32
CA LEU A 21 8.42 -3.48 3.93
C LEU A 21 8.94 -3.63 2.50
N GLU A 22 9.74 -4.67 2.30
CA GLU A 22 10.20 -5.11 0.99
C GLU A 22 10.02 -6.63 0.92
N PHE A 23 9.24 -7.10 -0.04
CA PHE A 23 8.92 -8.52 -0.21
C PHE A 23 9.15 -8.97 -1.64
N ASN A 24 9.66 -10.18 -1.78
CA ASN A 24 9.59 -10.94 -3.02
C ASN A 24 8.46 -11.97 -2.92
N ASN A 25 7.22 -11.47 -3.00
CA ASN A 25 6.01 -12.28 -2.89
C ASN A 25 5.41 -12.62 -4.27
N SER A 26 6.24 -12.85 -5.30
CA SER A 26 5.77 -13.15 -6.67
C SER A 26 4.83 -14.36 -6.75
N HIS A 27 4.90 -15.27 -5.77
CA HIS A 27 4.12 -16.49 -5.68
C HIS A 27 2.92 -16.42 -4.70
N GLU A 28 2.75 -15.31 -3.97
CA GLU A 28 1.66 -15.16 -2.99
C GLU A 28 1.10 -13.74 -2.92
N SER A 29 -0.22 -13.61 -2.76
CA SER A 29 -0.88 -12.31 -2.65
C SER A 29 -0.79 -11.78 -1.22
N LEU A 30 -0.24 -10.57 -1.04
CA LEU A 30 -0.17 -9.89 0.25
C LEU A 30 -1.19 -8.75 0.43
N ASP A 31 -1.96 -8.43 -0.62
CA ASP A 31 -2.86 -7.28 -0.64
C ASP A 31 -3.80 -7.21 0.58
N GLU A 32 -4.45 -8.32 0.92
CA GLU A 32 -5.45 -8.34 1.99
C GLU A 32 -4.80 -8.28 3.38
N GLU A 33 -3.72 -9.02 3.59
CA GLU A 33 -2.99 -9.00 4.86
C GLU A 33 -2.41 -7.62 5.16
N LEU A 34 -1.84 -6.97 4.14
CA LEU A 34 -1.32 -5.61 4.26
C LEU A 34 -2.43 -4.61 4.52
N LEU A 35 -3.57 -4.73 3.85
CA LEU A 35 -4.70 -3.84 4.10
C LEU A 35 -5.23 -4.00 5.53
N GLN A 36 -5.45 -5.23 5.99
CA GLN A 36 -5.87 -5.50 7.36
C GLN A 36 -4.89 -4.94 8.39
N LEU A 37 -3.58 -5.04 8.10
CA LEU A 37 -2.55 -4.47 8.95
C LEU A 37 -2.69 -2.94 9.05
N VAL A 38 -2.76 -2.26 7.91
CA VAL A 38 -2.88 -0.79 7.87
C VAL A 38 -4.13 -0.32 8.62
N LEU A 39 -5.27 -0.98 8.42
CA LEU A 39 -6.54 -0.63 9.07
C LEU A 39 -6.54 -0.92 10.58
N SER A 40 -5.78 -1.91 11.03
CA SER A 40 -5.70 -2.26 12.45
C SER A 40 -4.74 -1.34 13.23
N CYS A 41 -3.73 -0.80 12.56
CA CYS A 41 -2.68 0.02 13.18
C CYS A 41 -3.08 1.51 13.24
N LYS A 42 -3.87 1.89 14.26
CA LYS A 42 -4.44 3.26 14.39
C LYS A 42 -3.42 4.41 14.46
N LYS A 43 -2.16 4.14 14.80
CA LYS A 43 -1.08 5.14 14.88
C LYS A 43 -0.17 5.14 13.67
N LEU A 44 -0.43 4.28 12.68
CA LEU A 44 0.39 4.15 11.48
C LEU A 44 0.17 5.36 10.59
N PHE A 45 1.16 6.25 10.55
CA PHE A 45 1.13 7.45 9.72
C PHE A 45 2.10 7.37 8.54
N PHE A 46 3.05 6.43 8.55
CA PHE A 46 4.03 6.26 7.48
C PHE A 46 4.04 4.82 6.98
N LEU A 47 3.81 4.65 5.68
CA LEU A 47 3.85 3.37 5.00
C LEU A 47 4.77 3.45 3.78
N LYS A 48 5.76 2.56 3.72
CA LYS A 48 6.56 2.30 2.53
C LYS A 48 6.54 0.81 2.21
N ILE A 49 6.08 0.42 1.02
CA ILE A 49 6.00 -0.99 0.61
C ILE A 49 6.57 -1.17 -0.78
N TRP A 50 7.49 -2.11 -0.95
CA TRP A 50 7.92 -2.60 -2.25
C TRP A 50 7.60 -4.10 -2.34
N ALA A 51 6.65 -4.48 -3.21
CA ALA A 51 6.12 -5.85 -3.24
C ALA A 51 5.33 -6.10 -4.52
N PHE A 52 5.10 -7.38 -4.86
CA PHE A 52 4.16 -7.77 -5.90
C PHE A 52 2.74 -7.53 -5.38
N LEU A 53 2.07 -6.49 -5.90
CA LEU A 53 0.75 -6.06 -5.45
C LEU A 53 -0.12 -5.77 -6.67
N ARG A 54 -1.44 -5.82 -6.50
CA ARG A 54 -2.34 -5.30 -7.55
C ARG A 54 -2.49 -3.79 -7.40
N VAL A 55 -2.67 -3.08 -8.51
CA VAL A 55 -2.97 -1.64 -8.48
C VAL A 55 -4.21 -1.32 -7.63
N ALA A 56 -5.20 -2.22 -7.61
CA ALA A 56 -6.39 -2.12 -6.76
C ALA A 56 -6.07 -2.01 -5.25
N PHE A 57 -4.93 -2.50 -4.78
CA PHE A 57 -4.50 -2.32 -3.39
C PHE A 57 -4.34 -0.83 -3.03
N VAL A 58 -3.74 -0.05 -3.92
CA VAL A 58 -3.51 1.39 -3.71
C VAL A 58 -4.83 2.14 -3.70
N GLU A 59 -5.74 1.81 -4.61
CA GLU A 59 -7.09 2.38 -4.64
C GLU A 59 -7.84 2.10 -3.34
N ARG A 60 -7.81 0.86 -2.83
CA ARG A 60 -8.42 0.49 -1.55
C ARG A 60 -7.80 1.25 -0.38
N LEU A 61 -6.48 1.47 -0.36
CA LEU A 61 -5.84 2.29 0.69
C LEU A 61 -6.33 3.74 0.66
N LEU A 62 -6.37 4.36 -0.52
CA LEU A 62 -6.85 5.74 -0.67
C LEU A 62 -8.33 5.86 -0.31
N GLN A 63 -9.16 4.89 -0.69
CA GLN A 63 -10.57 4.85 -0.30
C GLN A 63 -10.72 4.80 1.23
N ASN A 64 -9.98 3.90 1.90
CA ASN A 64 -10.06 3.79 3.35
C ASN A 64 -9.52 5.04 4.05
N GLN A 65 -8.50 5.70 3.51
CA GLN A 65 -8.02 6.99 4.00
C GLN A 65 -9.11 8.07 3.85
N ALA A 66 -9.75 8.17 2.69
CA ALA A 66 -10.84 9.13 2.44
C ALA A 66 -12.03 8.92 3.38
N GLU A 67 -12.32 7.67 3.73
CA GLU A 67 -13.37 7.29 4.68
C GLU A 67 -12.93 7.42 6.16
N GLY A 68 -11.72 7.89 6.44
CA GLY A 68 -11.17 8.07 7.80
C GLY A 68 -10.87 6.76 8.53
N LYS A 69 -10.76 5.63 7.82
CA LYS A 69 -10.49 4.30 8.40
C LYS A 69 -9.02 4.06 8.68
N CYS A 70 -8.12 4.83 8.08
CA CYS A 70 -6.69 4.90 8.42
C CYS A 70 -6.20 6.35 8.40
N THR A 71 -4.99 6.59 8.91
CA THR A 71 -4.45 7.93 9.16
C THR A 71 -3.04 8.09 8.60
N LEU A 72 -2.83 7.63 7.37
CA LEU A 72 -1.57 7.76 6.67
C LEU A 72 -1.30 9.23 6.33
N ARG A 73 -0.09 9.69 6.61
CA ARG A 73 0.48 10.98 6.14
C ARG A 73 1.54 10.78 5.08
N THR A 74 2.07 9.57 4.95
CA THR A 74 3.02 9.21 3.91
C THR A 74 2.72 7.81 3.40
N MET A 75 2.54 7.70 2.09
CA MET A 75 2.31 6.43 1.41
C MET A 75 3.27 6.33 0.22
N LYS A 76 4.24 5.44 0.32
CA LYS A 76 5.23 5.17 -0.74
C LYS A 76 5.14 3.71 -1.18
N VAL A 77 4.55 3.45 -2.35
CA VAL A 77 4.34 2.07 -2.83
C VAL A 77 5.06 1.86 -4.15
N ARG A 78 5.90 0.82 -4.23
CA ARG A 78 6.45 0.32 -5.48
C ARG A 78 5.80 -1.02 -5.77
N ILE A 79 4.96 -1.06 -6.81
CA ILE A 79 4.24 -2.25 -7.21
C ILE A 79 5.13 -3.05 -8.15
N TYR A 80 5.59 -4.21 -7.72
CA TYR A 80 6.29 -5.15 -8.59
C TYR A 80 5.31 -5.87 -9.51
N THR A 81 5.71 -6.03 -10.76
CA THR A 81 5.00 -6.83 -11.76
C THR A 81 5.97 -7.75 -12.47
N ASN A 82 5.50 -8.94 -12.85
CA ASN A 82 6.25 -9.91 -13.66
C ASN A 82 6.21 -9.54 -15.16
N ARG A 83 5.59 -8.41 -15.52
CA ARG A 83 5.52 -7.92 -16.90
C ARG A 83 6.77 -7.13 -17.24
N TYR A 84 7.14 -7.18 -18.51
CA TYR A 84 8.26 -6.40 -19.06
C TYR A 84 7.99 -4.89 -19.06
N GLU A 85 6.72 -4.50 -19.18
CA GLU A 85 6.28 -3.10 -19.22
C GLU A 85 5.22 -2.84 -18.15
N THR A 86 5.12 -1.57 -17.72
CA THR A 86 4.19 -1.10 -16.69
C THR A 86 3.09 -0.19 -17.23
N ILE A 87 2.90 -0.15 -18.56
CA ILE A 87 2.03 0.85 -19.21
C ILE A 87 0.59 0.79 -18.69
N GLU A 88 0.05 -0.41 -18.51
CA GLU A 88 -1.32 -0.61 -18.01
C GLU A 88 -1.42 -0.17 -16.55
N GLU A 89 -0.50 -0.62 -15.70
CA GLU A 89 -0.45 -0.27 -14.29
C GLU A 89 -0.27 1.24 -14.09
N ASP A 90 0.61 1.87 -14.87
CA ASP A 90 0.85 3.30 -14.85
C ASP A 90 -0.39 4.09 -15.30
N ARG A 91 -1.15 3.58 -16.28
CA ARG A 91 -2.42 4.17 -16.68
C ARG A 91 -3.44 4.10 -15.54
N MET A 92 -3.60 2.94 -14.93
CA MET A 92 -4.52 2.75 -13.80
C MET A 92 -4.14 3.63 -12.61
N LEU A 93 -2.84 3.72 -12.27
CA LEU A 93 -2.33 4.57 -11.20
C LEU A 93 -2.60 6.06 -11.47
N ARG A 94 -2.48 6.52 -12.73
CA ARG A 94 -2.84 7.90 -13.10
C ARG A 94 -4.34 8.17 -12.91
N ASP A 95 -5.20 7.23 -13.28
CA ASP A 95 -6.64 7.38 -13.11
C ASP A 95 -7.04 7.40 -11.62
N ILE A 96 -6.41 6.56 -10.81
CA ILE A 96 -6.56 6.57 -9.33
C ILE A 96 -6.08 7.91 -8.76
N PHE A 97 -4.89 8.38 -9.13
CA PHE A 97 -4.36 9.67 -8.67
C PHE A 97 -5.32 10.82 -9.00
N ARG A 98 -5.90 10.84 -10.20
CA ARG A 98 -6.91 11.86 -10.58
C ARG A 98 -8.15 11.79 -9.71
N ARG A 99 -8.63 10.59 -9.37
CA ARG A 99 -9.83 10.39 -8.56
C ARG A 99 -9.65 10.85 -7.11
N TYR A 100 -8.46 10.64 -6.54
CA TYR A 100 -8.15 10.98 -5.14
C TYR A 100 -7.25 12.22 -5.03
N ARG A 101 -7.20 13.07 -6.06
CA ARG A 101 -6.26 14.20 -6.13
C ARG A 101 -6.39 15.11 -4.91
N ASP A 102 -7.60 15.51 -4.56
CA ASP A 102 -7.84 16.45 -3.47
C ASP A 102 -7.30 15.92 -2.14
N LEU A 103 -7.51 14.63 -1.84
CA LEU A 103 -6.96 13.95 -0.67
C LEU A 103 -5.42 13.88 -0.71
N ILE A 104 -4.88 13.54 -1.87
CA ILE A 104 -3.43 13.38 -2.03
C ILE A 104 -2.72 14.71 -1.84
N ASP A 105 -3.21 15.76 -2.50
CA ASP A 105 -2.58 17.08 -2.47
C ASP A 105 -2.73 17.79 -1.12
N SER A 106 -3.79 17.49 -0.35
CA SER A 106 -4.03 18.13 0.95
C SER A 106 -3.33 17.46 2.13
N GLU A 107 -3.29 16.12 2.17
CA GLU A 107 -3.02 15.38 3.42
C GLU A 107 -1.93 14.31 3.30
N LEU A 108 -1.54 13.93 2.08
CA LEU A 108 -0.74 12.72 1.87
C LEU A 108 0.54 12.98 1.07
N ASN A 109 1.69 12.69 1.67
CA ASN A 109 2.94 12.52 0.93
C ASN A 109 2.88 11.20 0.13
N TYR A 110 2.33 11.28 -1.08
CA TYR A 110 2.03 10.17 -1.96
C TYR A 110 3.15 9.95 -2.99
N PHE A 111 3.63 8.70 -3.08
CA PHE A 111 4.50 8.26 -4.16
C PHE A 111 4.19 6.82 -4.51
N VAL A 112 3.56 6.58 -5.66
CA VAL A 112 3.23 5.23 -6.11
C VAL A 112 3.65 5.04 -7.55
N ILE A 113 4.40 3.97 -7.80
CA ILE A 113 4.87 3.59 -9.14
C ILE A 113 4.74 2.08 -9.33
N ALA A 114 4.52 1.66 -10.56
CA ALA A 114 4.77 0.28 -10.96
C ALA A 114 6.25 0.10 -11.33
N TYR A 115 6.76 -1.11 -11.15
CA TYR A 115 8.16 -1.45 -11.42
C TYR A 115 8.25 -2.89 -11.95
N PRO A 116 8.84 -3.11 -13.14
CA PRO A 116 9.02 -4.44 -13.68
C PRO A 116 10.15 -5.16 -12.91
N MET A 117 9.83 -6.30 -12.29
CA MET A 117 10.78 -7.22 -11.67
C MET A 117 10.87 -8.45 -12.58
N MET A 118 11.93 -8.51 -13.39
CA MET A 118 12.31 -9.67 -14.19
C MET A 118 13.31 -10.55 -13.44
#